data_AF-A0A356AMM4-F1
#
_entry.id   AF-A0A356AMM4-F1
#
_cell.length_a   1.000
_cell.length_b   1.000
_cell.length_c   1.000
_cell.angle_alpha   90.00
_cell.angle_beta   90.00
_cell.angle_gamma   90.00
#
_symmetry.space_group_name_H-M   'P 1'
#
loop_
_entity.id
_entity.type
_entity.pdbx_description
1 polymer ?
#
loop_
_entity_poly.entity_id
_entity_poly.type
_entity_poly.pdbx_seq_one_letter_code
_entity_poly.pdbx_strand_id
1 'polypeptide(L)'
;FPGYIGAMLVAVVIRNVLDASHKNFPAEEIDTLGNVFLNLFLAMAMMSLKLWQLVNLAGPLIIILVAQIVLMFAFSYFVVFNVMGKTYNAAVQTAGFIGFAMGATSNAMANMQAVTREYGPAREAYFVIPMVGGMFIDFFNATFITLFLNWWH
;
A
#
# COMPACT_ATOMS: atom_id res chain seq x y z
N PHE A 1 10.03 3.90 17.01
CA PHE A 1 8.59 3.88 16.67
C PHE A 1 8.43 4.66 15.36
N PRO A 2 7.85 4.09 14.31
CA PRO A 2 7.70 4.78 13.04
C PRO A 2 6.87 6.06 13.21
N GLY A 3 7.37 7.20 12.72
CA GLY A 3 6.71 8.50 12.89
C GLY A 3 5.30 8.57 12.30
N TYR A 4 5.00 7.74 11.30
CA TYR A 4 3.69 7.66 10.67
C TYR A 4 2.60 7.07 11.59
N ILE A 5 2.95 6.18 12.53
CA ILE A 5 1.99 5.58 13.48
C ILE A 5 1.45 6.65 14.43
N GLY A 6 2.32 7.57 14.87
CA GLY A 6 1.90 8.72 15.68
C GLY A 6 0.87 9.57 14.95
N ALA A 7 1.11 9.87 13.67
CA ALA A 7 0.16 10.61 12.84
C ALA A 7 -1.20 9.88 12.69
N MET A 8 -1.20 8.55 12.49
CA MET A 8 -2.43 7.75 12.45
C MET A 8 -3.21 7.81 13.76
N LEU A 9 -2.54 7.66 14.91
CA LEU A 9 -3.18 7.72 16.23
C LEU A 9 -3.81 9.09 16.49
N VAL A 10 -3.08 10.18 16.20
CA VAL A 10 -3.63 11.54 16.33
C VAL A 10 -4.84 11.72 15.42
N ALA A 11 -4.78 11.25 14.17
CA ALA A 11 -5.92 11.32 13.25
C ALA A 11 -7.15 10.54 13.77
N VAL A 12 -6.95 9.37 14.37
CA VAL A 12 -8.03 8.57 15.00
C VAL A 12 -8.65 9.31 16.18
N VAL A 13 -7.83 9.93 17.05
CA VAL A 13 -8.32 10.71 18.20
C VAL A 13 -9.13 11.91 17.72
N ILE A 14 -8.60 12.70 16.77
CA ILE A 14 -9.30 13.85 16.20
C ILE A 14 -10.64 13.44 15.59
N ARG A 15 -10.66 12.34 14.83
CA ARG A 15 -11.89 11.85 14.18
C ARG A 15 -12.94 11.42 15.20
N ASN A 16 -12.54 10.69 16.24
CA ASN A 16 -13.45 10.29 17.32
C ASN A 16 -14.02 11.50 18.07
N VAL A 17 -13.21 12.51 18.38
CA VAL A 17 -13.66 13.73 19.10
C VAL A 17 -14.63 14.55 18.25
N LEU A 18 -14.37 14.65 16.93
CA LEU A 18 -15.24 15.37 16.00
C LEU A 18 -16.58 14.64 15.77
N ASP A 19 -16.56 13.31 15.63
CA ASP A 19 -17.76 12.48 15.54
C ASP A 19 -18.62 12.60 16.81
N ALA A 20 -17.97 12.59 17.99
CA ALA A 20 -18.62 12.79 19.29
C ALA A 20 -19.19 14.21 19.48
N SER A 21 -18.62 15.21 18.81
CA SER A 21 -19.08 16.60 18.84
C SER A 21 -20.11 16.93 17.74
N HIS A 22 -20.51 15.95 16.91
CA HIS A 22 -21.40 16.12 15.76
C HIS A 22 -21.02 17.27 14.81
N LYS A 23 -19.72 17.58 14.70
CA LYS A 23 -19.22 18.59 13.77
C LYS A 23 -18.98 17.97 12.40
N ASN A 24 -19.28 18.74 11.35
CA ASN A 24 -18.98 18.34 9.98
C ASN A 24 -17.47 18.12 9.81
N PHE A 25 -17.09 16.90 9.44
CA PHE A 25 -15.72 16.53 9.11
C PHE A 25 -15.49 16.79 7.62
N PRO A 26 -14.50 17.63 7.23
CA PRO A 26 -14.20 17.95 5.84
C PRO A 26 -13.52 16.76 5.14
N ALA A 27 -14.28 15.70 4.89
CA ALA A 27 -13.78 14.44 4.34
C ALA A 27 -13.32 14.60 2.88
N GLU A 28 -14.02 15.45 2.11
CA GLU A 28 -13.77 15.66 0.69
C GLU A 28 -12.48 16.45 0.45
N GLU A 29 -12.22 17.45 1.29
CA GLU A 29 -10.98 18.24 1.25
C GLU A 29 -9.78 17.38 1.65
N ILE A 30 -9.93 16.52 2.67
CA ILE A 30 -8.88 15.59 3.09
C ILE A 30 -8.58 14.56 2.00
N ASP A 31 -9.60 14.01 1.34
CA ASP A 31 -9.41 13.05 0.25
C ASP A 31 -8.73 13.72 -0.96
N THR A 32 -9.14 14.93 -1.31
CA THR A 32 -8.52 15.72 -2.38
C THR A 32 -7.05 16.00 -2.08
N LEU A 33 -6.73 16.46 -0.87
CA LEU A 33 -5.34 16.66 -0.44
C LEU A 33 -4.56 15.35 -0.48
N GLY A 34 -5.14 14.25 0.01
CA GLY A 34 -4.53 12.92 -0.04
C GLY A 34 -4.16 12.51 -1.47
N ASN A 35 -5.07 12.70 -2.43
CA ASN A 35 -4.85 12.40 -3.84
C ASN A 35 -3.73 13.27 -4.45
N VAL A 36 -3.69 14.57 -4.12
CA VAL A 36 -2.62 15.47 -4.57
C VAL A 36 -1.26 15.04 -4.02
N PHE A 37 -1.17 14.76 -2.72
CA PHE A 37 0.07 14.32 -2.09
C PHE A 37 0.54 12.95 -2.60
N LEU A 38 -0.39 12.01 -2.87
CA LEU A 38 -0.05 10.71 -3.45
C LEU A 38 0.58 10.88 -4.84
N ASN A 39 -0.05 11.69 -5.70
CA ASN A 39 0.48 11.96 -7.04
C ASN A 39 1.85 12.66 -6.99
N LEU A 40 2.02 13.62 -6.07
CA LEU A 40 3.30 14.28 -5.85
C LEU A 40 4.37 13.29 -5.39
N PHE A 41 4.03 12.39 -4.46
CA PHE A 41 4.95 11.36 -3.96
C PHE A 41 5.41 10.43 -5.09
N LEU A 42 4.48 9.94 -5.90
CA LEU A 42 4.80 9.08 -7.05
C LEU A 42 5.71 9.80 -8.05
N ALA A 43 5.44 11.07 -8.35
CA ALA A 43 6.28 11.87 -9.23
C ALA A 43 7.71 12.03 -8.68
N MET A 44 7.85 12.33 -7.38
CA MET A 44 9.16 12.43 -6.74
C MET A 44 9.93 11.11 -6.74
N ALA A 45 9.25 9.99 -6.49
CA ALA A 45 9.87 8.66 -6.54
C ALA A 45 10.44 8.36 -7.93
N MET A 46 9.73 8.73 -9.00
CA MET A 46 10.20 8.56 -10.37
C MET A 46 11.40 9.46 -10.71
N MET A 47 11.40 10.71 -10.25
CA MET A 47 12.52 11.64 -10.48
C MET A 47 13.83 11.22 -9.78
N SER A 48 13.74 10.45 -8.69
CA SER A 48 14.91 9.99 -7.93
C SER A 48 15.66 8.84 -8.62
N LEU A 49 15.07 8.19 -9.63
CA LEU A 49 15.66 7.05 -10.31
C LEU A 49 16.88 7.46 -11.15
N LYS A 50 18.07 7.08 -10.69
CA LYS A 50 19.32 7.22 -11.43
C LYS A 50 19.45 6.12 -12.48
N LEU A 51 18.63 6.19 -13.54
CA LEU A 51 18.61 5.22 -14.65
C LEU A 51 20.00 4.91 -15.18
N TRP A 52 20.86 5.93 -15.26
CA TRP A 52 22.24 5.80 -15.75
C TRP A 52 23.16 4.97 -14.84
N GLN A 53 22.91 4.92 -13.53
CA GLN A 53 23.65 4.05 -12.59
C GLN A 53 23.16 2.59 -12.67
N LEU A 54 21.93 2.36 -13.15
CA LEU A 54 21.33 1.04 -13.28
C LEU A 54 21.72 0.31 -14.57
N VAL A 55 22.21 1.01 -15.61
CA VAL A 55 22.54 0.40 -16.91
C VAL A 55 23.53 -0.77 -16.77
N ASN A 56 24.54 -0.64 -15.92
CA ASN A 56 25.54 -1.69 -15.69
C ASN A 56 24.97 -2.93 -14.95
N LEU A 57 23.79 -2.81 -14.32
CA LEU A 57 23.08 -3.89 -13.63
C LEU A 57 21.71 -4.19 -14.29
N ALA A 58 21.41 -3.58 -15.44
CA ALA A 58 20.07 -3.63 -16.04
C ALA A 58 19.67 -5.05 -16.46
N GLY A 59 20.62 -5.86 -16.92
CA GLY A 59 20.37 -7.25 -17.30
C GLY A 59 19.76 -8.08 -16.16
N PRO A 60 20.46 -8.23 -15.01
CA PRO A 60 19.92 -8.92 -13.84
C PRO A 60 18.60 -8.32 -13.31
N LEU A 61 18.46 -6.99 -13.33
CA LEU A 61 17.25 -6.31 -12.86
C LEU A 61 16.03 -6.65 -13.70
N ILE A 62 16.17 -6.70 -15.03
CA ILE A 62 15.05 -7.07 -15.93
C ILE A 62 14.60 -8.50 -15.68
N ILE A 63 15.53 -9.44 -15.49
CA ILE A 63 15.21 -10.85 -15.22
C ILE A 63 14.40 -10.97 -13.93
N ILE A 64 14.86 -10.31 -12.86
CA ILE A 64 14.16 -10.31 -11.56
C ILE A 64 12.79 -9.65 -11.69
N LEU A 65 12.68 -8.52 -12.39
CA LEU A 65 11.42 -7.83 -12.61
C LEU A 65 10.40 -8.72 -13.33
N VAL A 66 10.82 -9.40 -14.41
CA VAL A 66 9.95 -10.31 -15.15
C VAL A 66 9.52 -11.48 -14.27
N ALA A 67 10.45 -12.10 -13.54
CA ALA A 67 10.12 -13.18 -12.61
C ALA A 67 9.14 -12.72 -11.52
N GLN A 68 9.34 -11.51 -10.98
CA GLN A 68 8.46 -10.90 -9.99
C GLN A 68 7.07 -10.65 -10.57
N ILE A 69 6.95 -10.13 -11.78
CA ILE A 69 5.66 -9.90 -12.45
C ILE A 69 4.92 -11.23 -12.63
N VAL A 70 5.60 -12.27 -13.13
CA VAL A 70 4.98 -13.59 -13.35
C VAL A 70 4.52 -14.21 -12.03
N LEU A 71 5.37 -14.20 -11.02
CA LEU A 71 5.05 -14.75 -9.69
C LEU A 71 3.90 -13.98 -9.05
N MET A 72 3.93 -12.64 -9.12
CA MET A 72 2.87 -11.80 -8.58
C MET A 72 1.55 -12.01 -9.32
N PHE A 73 1.56 -12.13 -10.63
CA PHE A 73 0.36 -12.43 -11.41
C PHE A 73 -0.24 -13.77 -11.00
N ALA A 74 0.57 -14.84 -10.96
CA ALA A 74 0.11 -16.16 -10.55
C ALA A 74 -0.43 -16.16 -9.11
N PHE A 75 0.32 -15.59 -8.16
CA PHE A 75 -0.07 -15.57 -6.76
C PHE A 75 -1.33 -14.72 -6.50
N SER A 76 -1.39 -13.53 -7.09
CA SER A 76 -2.54 -12.64 -6.92
C SER A 76 -3.82 -13.24 -7.51
N TYR A 77 -3.73 -13.88 -8.68
CA TYR A 77 -4.88 -14.50 -9.33
C TYR A 77 -5.32 -15.79 -8.63
N PHE A 78 -4.40 -16.72 -8.38
CA PHE A 78 -4.75 -18.04 -7.84
C PHE A 78 -4.97 -18.05 -6.34
N VAL A 79 -4.31 -17.17 -5.58
CA VAL A 79 -4.40 -17.16 -4.12
C VAL A 79 -5.22 -15.97 -3.66
N VAL A 80 -4.75 -14.75 -3.89
CA VAL A 80 -5.33 -13.54 -3.27
C VAL A 80 -6.78 -13.34 -3.70
N PHE A 81 -7.05 -13.33 -5.00
CA PHE A 81 -8.39 -13.12 -5.53
C PHE A 81 -9.38 -14.23 -5.12
N ASN A 82 -8.91 -15.48 -5.08
CA ASN A 82 -9.72 -16.63 -4.67
C ASN A 82 -10.03 -16.62 -3.17
N VAL A 83 -9.03 -16.35 -2.32
CA VAL A 83 -9.19 -16.31 -0.86
C VAL A 83 -10.08 -15.13 -0.43
N MET A 84 -10.03 -14.02 -1.15
CA MET A 84 -10.84 -12.83 -0.88
C MET A 84 -12.30 -12.95 -1.34
N GLY A 85 -12.71 -14.10 -1.88
CA GLY A 85 -14.12 -14.39 -2.20
C GLY A 85 -14.58 -13.90 -3.58
N LYS A 86 -13.67 -13.56 -4.49
CA LYS A 86 -13.94 -13.26 -5.91
C LYS A 86 -14.96 -12.13 -6.17
N THR A 87 -15.10 -11.20 -5.24
CA THR A 87 -16.00 -10.03 -5.38
C THR A 87 -15.27 -8.82 -5.99
N TYR A 88 -16.00 -7.74 -6.29
CA TYR A 88 -15.39 -6.47 -6.67
C TYR A 88 -14.39 -5.96 -5.61
N ASN A 89 -14.77 -6.02 -4.32
CA ASN A 89 -13.85 -5.67 -3.22
C ASN A 89 -12.62 -6.59 -3.20
N ALA A 90 -12.75 -7.87 -3.57
CA ALA A 90 -11.60 -8.76 -3.73
C ALA A 90 -10.68 -8.32 -4.87
N ALA A 91 -11.24 -7.86 -6.00
CA ALA A 91 -10.46 -7.33 -7.12
C ALA A 91 -9.68 -6.07 -6.72
N VAL A 92 -10.32 -5.12 -6.02
CA VAL A 92 -9.66 -3.90 -5.53
C VAL A 92 -8.59 -4.23 -4.50
N GLN A 93 -8.86 -5.13 -3.55
CA GLN A 93 -7.86 -5.60 -2.58
C GLN A 93 -6.69 -6.32 -3.26
N THR A 94 -6.96 -7.09 -4.31
CA THR A 94 -5.91 -7.75 -5.10
C THR A 94 -5.06 -6.72 -5.84
N ALA A 95 -5.66 -5.68 -6.43
CA ALA A 95 -4.94 -4.57 -7.06
C ALA A 95 -4.05 -3.81 -6.06
N GLY A 96 -4.59 -3.55 -4.85
CA GLY A 96 -3.85 -2.97 -3.74
C GLY A 96 -2.70 -3.87 -3.28
N PHE A 97 -2.93 -5.18 -3.13
CA PHE A 97 -1.92 -6.16 -2.76
C PHE A 97 -0.77 -6.21 -3.78
N ILE A 98 -1.07 -6.24 -5.07
CA ILE A 98 -0.04 -6.21 -6.13
C ILE A 98 0.78 -4.93 -6.04
N GLY A 99 0.12 -3.77 -5.91
CA GLY A 99 0.80 -2.48 -5.77
C GLY A 99 1.69 -2.42 -4.53
N PHE A 100 1.20 -2.96 -3.42
CA PHE A 100 1.97 -3.05 -2.18
C PHE A 100 3.20 -3.95 -2.31
N ALA A 101 3.01 -5.18 -2.78
CA ALA A 101 4.07 -6.19 -2.88
C ALA A 101 5.17 -5.84 -3.89
N MET A 102 4.84 -5.03 -4.91
CA MET A 102 5.81 -4.54 -5.89
C MET A 102 6.49 -3.22 -5.51
N GLY A 103 6.21 -2.68 -4.32
CA GLY A 103 6.84 -1.45 -3.87
C GLY A 103 6.47 -1.13 -2.44
N ALA A 104 5.43 -0.30 -2.27
CA ALA A 104 5.02 0.22 -0.97
C ALA A 104 3.52 0.57 -0.96
N THR A 105 3.04 1.01 0.21
CA THR A 105 1.65 1.43 0.43
C THR A 105 1.18 2.51 -0.54
N SER A 106 2.05 3.42 -0.99
CA SER A 106 1.71 4.42 -2.01
C SER A 106 1.27 3.80 -3.34
N ASN A 107 1.96 2.74 -3.78
CA ASN A 107 1.66 2.06 -5.04
C ASN A 107 0.36 1.25 -4.89
N ALA A 108 0.11 0.68 -3.71
CA ALA A 108 -1.15 0.04 -3.38
C ALA A 108 -2.33 1.02 -3.53
N MET A 109 -2.20 2.21 -2.94
CA MET A 109 -3.23 3.25 -3.01
C MET A 109 -3.45 3.75 -4.44
N ALA A 110 -2.38 3.93 -5.21
CA ALA A 110 -2.47 4.33 -6.61
C ALA A 110 -3.22 3.28 -7.47
N ASN A 111 -2.89 2.00 -7.30
CA ASN A 111 -3.56 0.91 -8.00
C ASN A 111 -5.04 0.79 -7.62
N MET A 112 -5.35 0.86 -6.31
CA MET A 112 -6.74 0.85 -5.86
C MET A 112 -7.51 2.04 -6.40
N GLN A 113 -6.91 3.23 -6.45
CA GLN A 113 -7.54 4.42 -7.03
C GLN A 113 -7.81 4.28 -8.51
N ALA A 114 -6.87 3.73 -9.27
CA ALA A 114 -7.06 3.47 -10.69
C ALA A 114 -8.30 2.60 -10.94
N VAL A 115 -8.47 1.53 -10.16
CA VAL A 115 -9.65 0.64 -10.26
C VAL A 115 -10.92 1.34 -9.77
N THR A 116 -10.90 1.96 -8.58
CA THR A 116 -12.11 2.53 -7.99
C THR A 116 -12.61 3.79 -8.70
N ARG A 117 -11.75 4.48 -9.44
CA ARG A 117 -12.14 5.62 -10.28
C ARG A 117 -13.01 5.19 -11.45
N GLU A 118 -12.79 4.00 -11.99
CA GLU A 118 -13.51 3.47 -13.15
C GLU A 118 -14.73 2.62 -12.76
N TYR A 119 -14.62 1.83 -11.69
CA TYR A 119 -15.62 0.83 -11.30
C TYR A 119 -16.39 1.17 -10.00
N GLY A 120 -16.06 2.28 -9.34
CA GLY A 120 -16.75 2.77 -8.15
C GLY A 120 -16.01 2.52 -6.83
N PRO A 121 -16.46 3.14 -5.72
CA PRO A 121 -15.74 3.13 -4.46
C PRO A 121 -15.75 1.75 -3.77
N ALA A 122 -14.63 1.39 -3.12
CA ALA A 122 -14.46 0.13 -2.40
C ALA A 122 -13.94 0.37 -0.97
N ARG A 123 -14.81 0.85 -0.08
CA ARG A 123 -14.44 1.35 1.26
C ARG A 123 -13.72 0.32 2.14
N GLU A 124 -14.08 -0.96 2.03
CA GLU A 124 -13.42 -2.05 2.77
C GLU A 124 -11.95 -2.21 2.38
N ALA A 125 -11.65 -2.16 1.08
CA ALA A 125 -10.28 -2.33 0.57
C ALA A 125 -9.34 -1.22 1.06
N TYR A 126 -9.82 0.02 1.02
CA TYR A 126 -9.09 1.20 1.50
C TYR A 126 -8.86 1.24 3.01
N PHE A 127 -9.63 0.46 3.78
CA PHE A 127 -9.42 0.31 5.21
C PHE A 127 -8.43 -0.82 5.52
N VAL A 128 -8.65 -1.99 4.93
CA VAL A 128 -7.88 -3.21 5.23
C VAL A 128 -6.44 -3.11 4.73
N ILE A 129 -6.22 -2.70 3.48
CA ILE A 129 -4.89 -2.74 2.84
C ILE A 129 -3.89 -1.84 3.57
N PRO A 130 -4.18 -0.56 3.89
CA PRO A 130 -3.22 0.29 4.59
C PRO A 130 -2.95 -0.14 6.04
N MET A 131 -3.96 -0.68 6.74
CA MET A 131 -3.75 -1.19 8.10
C MET A 131 -2.85 -2.42 8.11
N VAL A 132 -3.10 -3.39 7.21
CA VAL A 132 -2.30 -4.61 7.12
C VAL A 132 -0.90 -4.32 6.58
N GLY A 133 -0.82 -3.60 5.46
CA GLY A 133 0.44 -3.29 4.79
C GLY A 133 1.26 -2.18 5.43
N GLY A 134 0.68 -1.34 6.28
CA GLY A 134 1.41 -0.33 7.04
C GLY A 134 1.75 -0.81 8.44
N MET A 135 0.72 -1.00 9.26
CA MET A 135 0.90 -1.22 10.70
C MET A 135 1.26 -2.66 11.05
N PHE A 136 0.50 -3.65 10.56
CA PHE A 136 0.73 -5.04 10.95
C PHE A 136 2.04 -5.60 10.40
N ILE A 137 2.38 -5.26 9.14
CA ILE A 137 3.61 -5.75 8.53
C ILE A 137 4.85 -5.32 9.32
N ASP A 138 4.87 -4.10 9.88
CA ASP A 138 6.00 -3.60 10.65
C ASP A 138 6.21 -4.42 11.94
N PHE A 139 5.13 -4.83 12.61
CA PHE A 139 5.21 -5.71 13.78
C PHE A 139 5.76 -7.09 13.43
N PHE A 140 5.23 -7.71 12.36
CA PHE A 140 5.71 -9.01 11.91
C PHE A 140 7.16 -8.93 11.45
N ASN A 141 7.52 -7.92 10.67
CA ASN A 141 8.87 -7.71 10.17
C ASN A 141 9.86 -7.53 11.32
N ALA A 142 9.56 -6.67 12.29
CA ALA A 142 10.39 -6.50 13.50
C ALA A 142 10.51 -7.81 14.30
N THR A 143 9.42 -8.58 14.42
CA THR A 143 9.41 -9.87 15.12
C THR A 143 10.28 -10.89 14.39
N PHE A 144 10.11 -11.07 13.08
CA PHE A 144 10.88 -12.01 12.29
C PHE A 144 12.35 -11.64 12.24
N ILE A 145 12.70 -10.37 12.03
CA ILE A 145 14.10 -9.91 12.07
C ILE A 145 14.72 -10.26 13.43
N THR A 146 14.00 -9.98 14.52
CA THR A 146 14.49 -10.28 15.89
C THR A 146 14.64 -11.79 16.12
N LEU A 147 13.72 -12.61 15.62
CA LEU A 147 13.83 -14.07 15.67
C LEU A 147 15.02 -14.57 14.86
N PHE A 148 15.19 -14.13 13.61
CA PHE A 148 16.33 -14.52 12.78
C PHE A 148 17.67 -14.10 13.39
N LEU A 149 17.74 -12.90 14.00
CA LEU A 149 18.93 -12.42 14.69
C LEU A 149 19.27 -13.24 15.93
N ASN A 150 18.27 -13.62 16.72
CA ASN A 150 18.47 -14.41 17.95
C ASN A 150 18.68 -15.90 17.69
N TRP A 151 18.17 -16.43 16.57
CA TRP A 151 18.30 -17.85 16.22
C TRP A 151 19.65 -18.17 15.55
N TRP A 152 20.34 -17.16 15.00
CA TRP A 152 21.69 -17.28 14.44
C TRP A 152 22.78 -16.91 15.46
N HIS A 153 22.44 -16.77 16.74
CA HIS A 153 23.39 -16.52 17.83
C HIS A 153 23.49 -17.70 18.80
#